data_AF-A0A2M7HE97-F1
#
_entry.id   AF-A0A2M7HE97-F1
#
_cell.length_a   1.000
_cell.length_b   1.000
_cell.length_c   1.000
_cell.angle_alpha   90.00
_cell.angle_beta   90.00
_cell.angle_gamma   90.00
#
_symmetry.space_group_name_H-M   'P 1'
#
loop_
_entity.id
_entity.type
_entity.pdbx_description
1 polymer ?
#
loop_
_entity_poly.entity_id
_entity_poly.type
_entity_poly.pdbx_seq_one_letter_code
_entity_poly.pdbx_strand_id
1 'polypeptide(L)'
;MTALLKSLPGTFPLHEDKPFTSESEWVILKLLCRPLDSLAEADADELALSSGNQFTPDRCRELIAIVRISRFSGLGSWMARLMVEAGLGEQDALNLPAEELCERINTHMGYTICNAATSRALAGLQAGWRSESTQEDQ
;
A
#
# COMPACT_ATOMS: atom_id res chain seq x y z
N MET A 1 21.08 -10.04 5.70
CA MET A 1 21.86 -8.79 5.54
C MET A 1 20.87 -7.64 5.26
N THR A 2 20.16 -7.17 6.29
CA THR A 2 18.91 -6.39 6.15
C THR A 2 19.04 -5.04 6.87
N ALA A 3 19.98 -4.20 6.45
CA ALA A 3 20.21 -2.92 7.14
C ALA A 3 20.78 -1.78 6.26
N LEU A 4 20.56 -1.79 4.94
CA LEU A 4 21.07 -0.72 4.07
C LEU A 4 20.11 -0.22 2.99
N LEU A 5 18.79 -0.22 3.26
CA LEU A 5 17.83 0.61 2.53
C LEU A 5 17.44 1.84 3.37
N LYS A 6 18.42 2.42 4.09
CA LYS A 6 18.26 3.78 4.62
C LYS A 6 18.15 4.71 3.43
N SER A 7 16.96 5.29 3.26
CA SER A 7 16.58 6.31 2.29
C SER A 7 17.77 6.92 1.53
N LEU A 8 17.94 6.55 0.27
CA LEU A 8 18.86 7.27 -0.61
C LEU A 8 18.49 8.77 -0.56
N PRO A 9 19.44 9.68 -0.30
CA PRO A 9 19.13 11.08 -0.11
C PRO A 9 18.35 11.63 -1.31
N GLY A 10 17.23 12.30 -1.03
CA GLY A 10 16.31 12.81 -2.05
C GLY A 10 15.31 11.79 -2.60
N THR A 11 15.28 10.55 -2.12
CA THR A 11 14.28 9.54 -2.53
C THR A 11 13.08 9.57 -1.59
N PHE A 12 11.87 9.39 -2.12
CA PHE A 12 10.70 9.21 -1.27
C PHE A 12 10.87 7.98 -0.35
N PRO A 13 10.50 8.05 0.93
CA PRO A 13 10.76 6.98 1.88
C PRO A 13 9.79 5.79 1.68
N LEU A 14 10.15 4.89 0.75
CA LEU A 14 9.32 3.74 0.36
C LEU A 14 8.92 2.82 1.53
N HIS A 15 9.72 2.75 2.59
CA HIS A 15 9.53 1.87 3.75
C HIS A 15 8.81 2.53 4.93
N GLU A 16 8.47 3.82 4.84
CA GLU A 16 7.89 4.55 5.97
C GLU A 16 6.41 4.21 6.14
N ASP A 17 6.05 3.83 7.36
CA ASP A 17 4.66 3.64 7.77
C ASP A 17 4.07 4.94 8.30
N LYS A 18 2.87 5.26 7.82
CA LYS A 18 2.03 6.34 8.34
C LYS A 18 0.62 5.85 8.64
N PRO A 19 -0.07 6.41 9.65
CA PRO A 19 -1.48 6.15 9.85
C PRO A 19 -2.27 6.50 8.57
N PHE A 20 -3.10 5.56 8.12
CA PHE A 20 -3.98 5.72 6.96
C PHE A 20 -5.47 5.59 7.32
N THR A 21 -5.76 5.49 8.62
CA THR A 21 -7.09 5.60 9.22
C THR A 21 -7.17 6.87 10.06
N SER A 22 -8.35 7.47 10.11
CA SER A 22 -8.72 8.44 11.15
C SER A 22 -8.89 7.76 12.52
N GLU A 23 -8.93 8.56 13.58
CA GLU A 23 -9.12 8.05 14.95
C GLU A 23 -10.45 7.28 15.10
N SER A 24 -11.54 7.79 14.50
CA SER A 24 -12.84 7.13 14.53
C SER A 24 -12.82 5.78 13.83
N GLU A 25 -12.24 5.71 12.63
CA GLU A 25 -12.09 4.45 11.88
C GLU A 25 -11.27 3.42 12.68
N TRP A 26 -10.17 3.86 13.29
CA TRP A 26 -9.36 3.00 14.14
C TRP A 26 -10.11 2.48 15.37
N VAL A 27 -10.90 3.33 16.03
CA VAL A 27 -11.76 2.91 17.16
C VAL A 27 -12.79 1.87 16.72
N ILE A 28 -13.45 2.08 15.57
CA ILE A 28 -14.44 1.13 15.04
C ILE A 28 -13.78 -0.23 14.78
N LEU A 29 -12.64 -0.25 14.09
CA LEU A 29 -11.90 -1.49 13.81
C LEU A 29 -11.52 -2.23 15.10
N LYS A 30 -11.12 -1.50 16.15
CA LYS A 30 -10.87 -2.10 17.47
C LYS A 30 -12.11 -2.71 18.10
N LEU A 31 -13.25 -2.02 18.05
CA LEU A 31 -14.52 -2.53 18.59
C LEU A 31 -15.00 -3.78 17.85
N LEU A 32 -14.70 -3.88 16.55
CA LEU A 32 -14.97 -5.06 15.72
C LEU A 32 -13.95 -6.19 15.93
N CYS A 33 -12.93 -6.00 16.78
CA CYS A 33 -11.81 -6.92 16.94
C CYS A 33 -11.08 -7.22 15.61
N ARG A 34 -11.04 -6.24 14.69
CA ARG A 34 -10.39 -6.33 13.37
C ARG A 34 -9.12 -5.48 13.37
N PRO A 35 -7.95 -6.01 13.74
CA PRO A 35 -6.69 -5.28 13.58
C PRO A 35 -6.43 -5.00 12.09
N LEU A 36 -5.72 -3.91 11.77
CA LEU A 36 -5.49 -3.47 10.38
C LEU A 36 -4.92 -4.60 9.50
N ASP A 37 -3.95 -5.35 9.99
CA ASP A 37 -3.32 -6.43 9.22
C ASP A 37 -4.29 -7.55 8.82
N SER A 38 -5.38 -7.73 9.59
CA SER A 38 -6.42 -8.73 9.29
C SER A 38 -7.32 -8.32 8.12
N LEU A 39 -7.30 -7.04 7.71
CA LEU A 39 -8.17 -6.54 6.65
C LEU A 39 -7.79 -7.07 5.27
N ALA A 40 -6.56 -7.53 5.06
CA ALA A 40 -6.17 -8.06 3.75
C ALA A 40 -7.08 -9.21 3.27
N GLU A 41 -7.60 -10.03 4.18
CA GLU A 41 -8.48 -11.15 3.84
C GLU A 41 -9.96 -10.80 4.02
N ALA A 42 -10.29 -9.53 4.29
CA ALA A 42 -11.67 -9.11 4.50
C ALA A 42 -12.41 -8.89 3.17
N ASP A 43 -13.73 -9.07 3.23
CA ASP A 43 -14.64 -8.58 2.21
C ASP A 43 -15.13 -7.16 2.58
N ALA A 44 -15.23 -6.28 1.58
CA ALA A 44 -15.54 -4.89 1.80
C ALA A 44 -16.99 -4.65 2.21
N ASP A 45 -17.93 -5.40 1.63
CA ASP A 45 -19.35 -5.28 1.92
C ASP A 45 -19.66 -5.88 3.30
N GLU A 46 -19.05 -7.02 3.63
CA GLU A 46 -19.15 -7.61 4.98
C GLU A 46 -18.55 -6.70 6.05
N LEU A 47 -17.40 -6.08 5.78
CA LEU A 47 -16.76 -5.15 6.72
C LEU A 47 -17.63 -3.91 6.95
N ALA A 48 -18.18 -3.33 5.88
CA ALA A 48 -19.10 -2.20 5.98
C ALA A 48 -20.34 -2.56 6.83
N LEU A 49 -20.95 -3.71 6.55
CA LEU A 49 -22.12 -4.19 7.30
C LEU A 49 -21.80 -4.44 8.78
N SER A 50 -20.67 -5.11 9.07
CA SER A 50 -20.25 -5.41 10.44
C SER A 50 -19.97 -4.16 11.27
N SER A 51 -19.56 -3.07 10.63
CA SER A 51 -19.36 -1.76 11.27
C SER A 51 -20.64 -1.00 11.61
N GLY A 52 -21.81 -1.55 11.24
CA GLY A 52 -23.08 -0.83 11.29
C GLY A 52 -23.16 0.29 10.26
N ASN A 53 -22.53 0.10 9.09
CA ASN A 53 -22.39 1.09 8.02
C ASN A 53 -21.67 2.38 8.43
N GLN A 54 -20.80 2.31 9.44
CA GLN A 54 -19.92 3.43 9.79
C GLN A 54 -18.74 3.56 8.81
N PHE A 55 -18.37 2.46 8.13
CA PHE A 55 -17.58 2.49 6.91
C PHE A 55 -18.49 2.37 5.69
N THR A 56 -18.13 3.07 4.61
CA THR A 56 -18.67 2.80 3.28
C THR A 56 -17.94 1.60 2.66
N PRO A 57 -18.56 0.84 1.74
CA PRO A 57 -17.88 -0.22 1.00
C PRO A 57 -16.64 0.27 0.24
N ASP A 58 -16.69 1.47 -0.34
CA ASP A 58 -15.55 2.09 -1.02
C ASP A 58 -14.37 2.30 -0.05
N ARG A 59 -14.65 2.84 1.14
CA ARG A 59 -13.61 3.04 2.14
C ARG A 59 -13.05 1.72 2.66
N CYS A 60 -13.88 0.70 2.83
CA CYS A 60 -13.42 -0.65 3.14
C CYS A 60 -12.47 -1.17 2.04
N ARG A 61 -12.83 -1.04 0.76
CA ARG A 61 -11.98 -1.45 -0.37
C ARG A 61 -10.63 -0.73 -0.35
N GLU A 62 -10.62 0.57 -0.10
CA GLU A 62 -9.37 1.34 0.04
C GLU A 62 -8.50 0.79 1.18
N LEU A 63 -9.06 0.60 2.38
CA LEU A 63 -8.31 0.10 3.53
C LEU A 63 -7.73 -1.29 3.27
N ILE A 64 -8.53 -2.18 2.69
CA ILE A 64 -8.11 -3.54 2.30
C ILE A 64 -6.95 -3.46 1.30
N ALA A 65 -7.09 -2.65 0.24
CA ALA A 65 -6.06 -2.48 -0.78
C ALA A 65 -4.75 -1.92 -0.19
N ILE A 66 -4.82 -0.93 0.70
CA ILE A 66 -3.64 -0.36 1.36
C ILE A 66 -2.92 -1.44 2.16
N VAL A 67 -3.67 -2.20 2.98
CA VAL A 67 -3.10 -3.26 3.81
C VAL A 67 -2.44 -4.32 2.95
N ARG A 68 -3.10 -4.77 1.87
CA ARG A 68 -2.53 -5.76 0.95
C ARG A 68 -1.25 -5.29 0.30
N ILE A 69 -1.24 -4.08 -0.27
CA ILE A 69 -0.04 -3.52 -0.91
C ILE A 69 1.08 -3.32 0.11
N SER A 70 0.78 -2.91 1.35
CA SER A 70 1.79 -2.74 2.41
C SER A 70 2.43 -4.05 2.90
N ARG A 71 1.90 -5.22 2.51
CA ARG A 71 2.54 -6.50 2.80
C ARG A 71 3.75 -6.78 1.91
N PHE A 72 3.92 -6.03 0.81
CA PHE A 72 5.09 -6.18 -0.04
C PHE A 72 6.37 -5.78 0.70
N SER A 73 7.36 -6.66 0.65
CA SER A 73 8.59 -6.51 1.44
C SER A 73 9.31 -5.20 1.11
N GLY A 74 9.56 -4.38 2.14
CA GLY A 74 10.22 -3.08 1.99
C GLY A 74 9.32 -1.91 1.57
N LEU A 75 8.01 -2.14 1.42
CA LEU A 75 7.02 -1.09 1.15
C LEU A 75 6.22 -0.78 2.42
N GLY A 76 6.26 0.47 2.88
CA GLY A 76 5.50 0.94 4.01
C GLY A 76 4.10 1.42 3.63
N SER A 77 3.25 1.57 4.64
CA SER A 77 1.85 1.98 4.45
C SER A 77 1.68 3.34 3.77
N TRP A 78 2.67 4.22 3.85
CA TRP A 78 2.58 5.54 3.22
C TRP A 78 2.59 5.44 1.69
N MET A 79 3.53 4.68 1.12
CA MET A 79 3.55 4.47 -0.33
C MET A 79 2.36 3.63 -0.80
N ALA A 80 1.99 2.60 -0.03
CA ALA A 80 0.81 1.80 -0.33
C ALA A 80 -0.46 2.65 -0.44
N ARG A 81 -0.64 3.60 0.50
CA ARG A 81 -1.72 4.58 0.45
C ARG A 81 -1.70 5.44 -0.81
N LEU A 82 -0.54 5.99 -1.17
CA LEU A 82 -0.42 6.83 -2.37
C LEU A 82 -0.74 6.05 -3.66
N MET A 83 -0.37 4.77 -3.72
CA MET A 83 -0.74 3.88 -4.83
C MET A 83 -2.27 3.73 -4.94
N VAL A 84 -2.94 3.40 -3.83
CA VAL A 84 -4.40 3.23 -3.81
C VAL A 84 -5.14 4.52 -4.14
N GLU A 85 -4.71 5.65 -3.58
CA GLU A 85 -5.28 6.97 -3.90
C GLU A 85 -5.14 7.30 -5.40
N ALA A 86 -4.04 6.87 -6.04
CA ALA A 86 -3.83 6.97 -7.48
C ALA A 86 -4.58 5.90 -8.31
N GLY A 87 -5.42 5.07 -7.69
CA GLY A 87 -6.22 4.04 -8.34
C GLY A 87 -5.43 2.76 -8.70
N LEU A 88 -4.30 2.52 -8.05
CA LEU A 88 -3.44 1.36 -8.30
C LEU A 88 -3.71 0.23 -7.30
N GLY A 89 -3.79 -1.00 -7.80
CA GLY A 89 -3.93 -2.21 -6.99
C GLY A 89 -2.65 -3.03 -6.88
N GLU A 90 -2.72 -4.17 -6.18
CA GLU A 90 -1.61 -5.12 -6.02
C GLU A 90 -1.06 -5.61 -7.36
N GLN A 91 -1.95 -5.91 -8.31
CA GLN A 91 -1.55 -6.38 -9.63
C GLN A 91 -0.81 -5.30 -10.41
N ASP A 92 -1.17 -4.03 -10.25
CA ASP A 92 -0.43 -2.92 -10.86
C ASP A 92 0.96 -2.79 -10.22
N ALA A 93 1.03 -2.87 -8.89
CA ALA A 93 2.28 -2.81 -8.16
C ALA A 93 3.26 -3.94 -8.55
N LEU A 94 2.76 -5.11 -8.96
CA LEU A 94 3.58 -6.22 -9.44
C LEU A 94 3.95 -6.12 -10.93
N ASN A 95 3.00 -5.68 -11.77
CA ASN A 95 3.13 -5.85 -13.22
C ASN A 95 3.50 -4.57 -13.98
N LEU A 96 3.13 -3.38 -13.48
CA LEU A 96 3.49 -2.14 -14.14
C LEU A 96 4.96 -1.77 -13.88
N PRO A 97 5.63 -1.09 -14.83
CA PRO A 97 6.93 -0.49 -14.59
C PRO A 97 6.89 0.49 -13.41
N ALA A 98 7.92 0.47 -12.56
CA ALA A 98 8.02 1.39 -11.42
C ALA A 98 7.94 2.88 -11.81
N GLU A 99 8.46 3.24 -12.99
CA GLU A 99 8.34 4.60 -13.52
C GLU A 99 6.89 5.00 -13.79
N GLU A 100 6.09 4.09 -14.37
CA GLU A 100 4.67 4.32 -14.64
C GLU A 100 3.86 4.43 -13.34
N LEU A 101 4.16 3.59 -12.34
CA LEU A 101 3.54 3.70 -11.00
C LEU A 101 3.84 5.07 -10.39
N CYS A 102 5.11 5.48 -10.38
CA CYS A 102 5.52 6.78 -9.86
C CYS A 102 4.89 7.96 -10.63
N GLU A 103 4.75 7.85 -11.94
CA GLU A 103 4.09 8.88 -12.76
C GLU A 103 2.62 9.02 -12.39
N ARG A 104 1.87 7.91 -12.31
CA ARG A 104 0.45 7.94 -11.93
C ARG A 104 0.23 8.53 -10.53
N ILE A 105 1.11 8.21 -9.58
CA ILE A 105 1.10 8.82 -8.24
C ILE A 105 1.35 10.33 -8.35
N ASN A 106 2.39 10.76 -9.05
CA ASN A 106 2.69 12.18 -9.22
C ASN A 106 1.54 12.95 -9.88
N THR A 107 0.91 12.36 -10.91
CA THR A 107 -0.25 12.93 -11.58
C THR A 107 -1.43 13.08 -10.63
N HIS A 108 -1.72 12.05 -9.83
CA HIS A 108 -2.78 12.12 -8.81
C HIS A 108 -2.50 13.21 -7.77
N MET A 109 -1.26 13.31 -7.29
CA MET A 109 -0.86 14.30 -6.28
C MET A 109 -0.79 15.74 -6.81
N GLY A 110 -0.65 15.91 -8.13
CA GLY A 110 -0.47 17.21 -8.78
C GLY A 110 0.95 17.80 -8.63
N TYR A 111 1.92 17.03 -8.12
CA TYR A 111 3.33 17.42 -8.02
C TYR A 111 4.25 16.19 -7.97
N THR A 112 5.54 16.39 -8.27
CA THR A 112 6.54 15.32 -8.26
C THR A 112 6.94 14.93 -6.84
N ILE A 113 6.27 13.92 -6.29
CA ILE A 113 6.64 13.27 -5.02
C ILE A 113 7.61 12.10 -5.24
N CYS A 114 7.39 11.34 -6.31
CA CYS A 114 8.25 10.24 -6.75
C CYS A 114 9.18 10.73 -7.86
N ASN A 115 10.47 10.83 -7.58
CA ASN A 115 11.49 11.17 -8.58
C ASN A 115 12.15 9.91 -9.18
N ALA A 116 13.08 10.11 -10.12
CA ALA A 116 13.82 9.01 -10.76
C ALA A 116 14.61 8.12 -9.77
N ALA A 117 15.01 8.65 -8.60
CA ALA A 117 15.64 7.82 -7.56
C ALA A 117 14.58 6.92 -6.88
N THR A 118 13.37 7.43 -6.69
CA THR A 118 12.22 6.69 -6.15
C THR A 118 11.80 5.57 -7.10
N SER A 119 11.68 5.84 -8.40
CA SER A 119 11.33 4.82 -9.40
C SER A 119 12.38 3.70 -9.46
N ARG A 120 13.68 4.04 -9.40
CA ARG A 120 14.75 3.02 -9.35
C ARG A 120 14.71 2.18 -8.08
N ALA A 121 14.47 2.81 -6.93
CA ALA A 121 14.35 2.10 -5.66
C ALA A 121 13.13 1.16 -5.66
N LEU A 122 11.99 1.63 -6.18
CA LEU A 122 10.77 0.82 -6.31
C LEU A 122 10.97 -0.35 -7.29
N ALA A 123 11.64 -0.13 -8.42
CA ALA A 123 11.98 -1.20 -9.36
C ALA A 123 12.85 -2.30 -8.69
N GLY A 124 13.75 -1.90 -7.79
CA GLY A 124 14.54 -2.84 -6.98
C GLY A 124 13.69 -3.70 -6.06
N LEU A 125 12.65 -3.11 -5.43
CA LEU A 125 11.70 -3.86 -4.61
C LEU A 125 10.83 -4.81 -5.45
N GLN A 126 10.30 -4.33 -6.58
CA GLN A 126 9.49 -5.16 -7.50
C GLN A 126 10.22 -6.42 -7.97
N ALA A 127 11.53 -6.34 -8.21
CA ALA A 127 12.34 -7.50 -8.59
C ALA A 127 12.36 -8.57 -7.47
N GLY A 128 12.35 -8.15 -6.20
CA GLY A 128 12.21 -9.04 -5.05
C GLY A 128 10.85 -9.70 -5.00
N TRP A 129 9.78 -8.92 -5.10
CA TRP A 129 8.39 -9.42 -4.98
C TRP A 129 8.05 -10.47 -6.04
N ARG A 130 8.47 -10.27 -7.29
CA ARG A 130 8.26 -11.25 -8.38
C ARG A 130 9.03 -12.55 -8.16
N SER A 131 10.16 -12.47 -7.47
CA SER A 131 10.97 -13.65 -7.14
C SER A 131 10.33 -14.46 -6.01
N GLU A 132 9.76 -13.78 -5.01
CA GLU A 132 9.00 -14.39 -3.91
C GLU A 132 7.72 -15.09 -4.43
N SER A 133 6.95 -14.42 -5.30
CA SER A 133 5.72 -14.99 -5.87
C SER A 133 5.96 -16.24 -6.73
N THR A 134 7.14 -16.35 -7.38
CA THR A 134 7.50 -17.51 -8.21
C THR A 134 7.93 -18.72 -7.37
N GLN A 135 8.28 -18.52 -6.10
CA GLN A 135 8.69 -19.58 -5.18
C GLN A 135 7.53 -20.18 -4.39
N GLU A 136 6.44 -19.44 -4.16
CA GLU A 136 5.25 -19.96 -3.46
C GLU A 136 4.42 -20.94 -4.33
N ASP A 137 4.57 -20.89 -5.66
CA ASP A 137 3.90 -21.77 -6.62
C ASP A 137 4.68 -23.07 -6.96
N GLN A 138 5.78 -23.36 -6.24
CA GLN A 138 6.60 -24.58 -6.39
C GLN A 138 6.56 -25.47 -5.13
#